data_AF-N8RJB5-F1
#
_entry.id   AF-N8RJB5-F1
#
_cell.length_a   1.000
_cell.length_b   1.000
_cell.length_c   1.000
_cell.angle_alpha   90.00
_cell.angle_beta   90.00
_cell.angle_gamma   90.00
#
_symmetry.space_group_name_H-M   'P 1'
#
loop_
_entity.id
_entity.type
_entity.pdbx_description
1 polymer ?
#
loop_
_entity_poly.entity_id
_entity_poly.type
_entity_poly.pdbx_seq_one_letter_code
_entity_poly.pdbx_strand_id
1 'polypeptide(L)'
;MSGLINGTTSDIILKRIDPSQIKCEIKIIETIFQDKTVEPFMGKKHKLDLEKPYFHLYGEFGFSTNIFNAVFDYLTVPYVALQVAYAIGFKEIYIAGLDMNNFSQPRFYESIENKQPTMLDQYLHLIFPAFDAAAEFFIEHQVQVYNLSPTSAIESFKKINTI
;
A
#
# COMPACT_ATOMS: atom_id res chain seq x y z
N MET A 1 21.38 -14.30 -19.83
CA MET A 1 20.87 -13.22 -18.96
C MET A 1 19.42 -12.98 -19.31
N SER A 2 18.50 -13.52 -18.51
CA SER A 2 17.08 -13.18 -18.50
C SER A 2 16.42 -13.99 -17.39
N GLY A 3 16.63 -13.58 -16.15
CA GLY A 3 15.86 -14.08 -15.03
C GLY A 3 14.60 -13.24 -14.89
N LEU A 4 13.50 -13.67 -15.52
CA LEU A 4 12.18 -13.21 -15.11
C LEU A 4 11.92 -13.78 -13.71
N ILE A 5 11.92 -12.91 -12.70
CA ILE A 5 11.44 -13.24 -11.37
C ILE A 5 9.91 -13.06 -11.42
N ASN A 6 9.20 -14.03 -11.99
CA ASN A 6 7.74 -14.14 -11.87
C ASN A 6 7.44 -15.28 -10.89
N GLY A 7 7.11 -14.91 -9.66
CA GLY A 7 6.96 -15.78 -8.50
C GLY A 7 7.34 -14.97 -7.28
N THR A 8 6.37 -14.19 -6.79
CA THR A 8 6.49 -13.16 -5.76
C THR A 8 7.17 -13.70 -4.50
N THR A 9 7.98 -12.86 -3.85
CA THR A 9 8.89 -13.17 -2.73
C THR A 9 8.28 -14.08 -1.64
N SER A 10 6.97 -14.05 -1.42
CA SER A 10 6.24 -14.90 -0.46
C SER A 10 6.28 -16.39 -0.81
N ASP A 11 6.18 -16.76 -2.09
CA ASP A 11 6.23 -18.17 -2.55
C ASP A 11 7.57 -18.81 -2.18
N ILE A 12 8.64 -18.02 -2.26
CA ILE A 12 10.00 -18.46 -1.95
C ILE A 12 10.15 -18.65 -0.43
N ILE A 13 9.54 -17.77 0.37
CA ILE A 13 9.56 -17.87 1.84
C ILE A 13 8.75 -19.09 2.29
N LEU A 14 7.52 -19.25 1.79
CA LEU A 14 6.63 -20.35 2.16
C LEU A 14 7.16 -21.72 1.71
N LYS A 15 7.92 -21.80 0.60
CA LYS A 15 8.63 -23.02 0.19
C LYS A 15 9.81 -23.40 1.09
N ARG A 16 10.28 -22.48 1.95
CA ARG A 16 11.44 -22.68 2.84
C ARG A 16 11.03 -22.94 4.30
N ILE A 17 9.75 -22.87 4.62
CA ILE A 17 9.22 -23.08 5.97
C ILE A 17 8.41 -24.38 5.95
N ASP A 18 8.68 -25.29 6.89
CA ASP A 18 7.81 -26.45 7.10
C ASP A 18 6.45 -25.94 7.61
N PRO A 19 5.34 -26.19 6.90
CA PRO A 19 4.02 -25.71 7.30
C PRO A 19 3.62 -26.10 8.73
N SER A 20 4.14 -27.23 9.26
CA SER A 20 3.89 -27.66 10.64
C SER A 20 4.47 -26.73 11.70
N GLN A 21 5.43 -25.88 11.34
CA GLN A 21 6.06 -24.90 12.23
C GLN A 21 5.29 -23.57 12.31
N ILE A 22 4.32 -23.35 11.43
CA ILE A 22 3.53 -22.12 11.38
C ILE A 22 2.47 -22.20 12.50
N LYS A 23 2.63 -21.38 13.54
CA LYS A 23 1.75 -21.33 14.71
C LYS A 23 0.63 -20.30 14.62
N CYS A 24 0.52 -19.62 13.48
CA CYS A 24 -0.47 -18.57 13.23
C CYS A 24 -1.18 -18.80 11.90
N GLU A 25 -2.27 -18.07 11.67
CA GLU A 25 -2.87 -18.03 10.36
C GLU A 25 -2.15 -17.02 9.45
N ILE A 26 -1.84 -17.42 8.23
CA ILE A 26 -1.31 -16.54 7.19
C ILE A 26 -2.48 -16.10 6.32
N LYS A 27 -2.73 -14.79 6.26
CA LYS A 27 -3.69 -14.18 5.35
C LYS A 27 -2.94 -13.46 4.24
N ILE A 28 -3.47 -13.55 3.02
CA ILE A 28 -2.89 -12.91 1.84
C ILE A 28 -3.80 -11.75 1.45
N ILE A 29 -3.17 -10.63 1.09
CA ILE A 29 -3.83 -9.41 0.64
C ILE A 29 -3.29 -9.13 -0.76
N GLU A 30 -4.19 -9.10 -1.73
CA GLU A 30 -3.86 -8.98 -3.15
C GLU A 30 -4.10 -7.56 -3.64
N THR A 31 -3.21 -7.06 -4.50
CA THR A 31 -3.34 -5.72 -5.07
C THR A 31 -4.07 -5.73 -6.41
N ILE A 32 -4.80 -4.63 -6.67
CA ILE A 32 -5.50 -4.40 -7.92
C ILE A 32 -4.52 -3.86 -8.95
N PHE A 33 -4.46 -4.49 -10.12
CA PHE A 33 -3.71 -3.98 -11.26
C PHE A 33 -4.45 -2.86 -11.99
N GLN A 34 -3.70 -2.04 -12.75
CA GLN A 34 -4.26 -0.92 -13.52
C GLN A 34 -5.38 -1.31 -14.50
N ASP A 35 -5.36 -2.53 -15.02
CA ASP A 35 -6.40 -3.08 -15.91
C ASP A 35 -7.66 -3.58 -15.14
N LYS A 36 -7.79 -3.22 -13.87
CA LYS A 36 -8.90 -3.58 -12.96
C LYS A 36 -9.02 -5.10 -12.76
N THR A 37 -7.87 -5.76 -12.67
CA THR A 37 -7.79 -7.19 -12.38
C THR A 37 -7.05 -7.45 -11.07
N VAL A 38 -7.21 -8.65 -10.55
CA VAL A 38 -6.42 -9.18 -9.44
C VAL A 38 -5.89 -10.56 -9.82
N GLU A 39 -4.70 -10.90 -9.34
CA GLU A 39 -4.10 -12.23 -9.49
C GLU A 39 -3.88 -12.82 -8.10
N PRO A 40 -4.84 -13.61 -7.58
CA PRO A 40 -4.69 -14.23 -6.27
C PRO A 40 -3.52 -15.20 -6.25
N PHE A 41 -2.86 -15.33 -5.10
CA PHE A 41 -1.86 -16.35 -4.83
C PHE A 41 -2.42 -17.74 -5.16
N MET A 42 -1.68 -18.46 -6.02
CA MET A 42 -2.09 -19.77 -6.58
C MET A 42 -3.45 -19.77 -7.32
N GLY A 43 -3.97 -18.59 -7.66
CA GLY A 43 -5.21 -18.39 -8.39
C GLY A 43 -4.98 -18.03 -9.86
N LYS A 44 -6.08 -17.72 -10.56
CA LYS A 44 -6.03 -17.15 -11.91
C LYS A 44 -6.34 -15.67 -11.85
N LYS A 45 -5.59 -14.89 -12.63
CA LYS A 45 -5.90 -13.49 -12.91
C LYS A 45 -7.35 -13.36 -13.40
N HIS A 46 -8.11 -12.47 -12.79
CA HIS A 46 -9.51 -12.21 -13.18
C HIS A 46 -9.86 -10.74 -13.00
N LYS A 47 -10.89 -10.28 -13.73
CA LYS A 47 -11.40 -8.91 -13.62
C LYS A 47 -12.20 -8.74 -12.33
N LEU A 48 -12.06 -7.57 -11.72
CA LEU A 48 -12.85 -7.15 -10.58
C LEU A 48 -14.08 -6.37 -11.02
N ASP A 49 -15.15 -6.53 -10.26
CA ASP A 49 -16.31 -5.66 -10.29
C ASP A 49 -16.09 -4.54 -9.26
N LEU A 50 -15.72 -3.35 -9.73
CA LEU A 50 -15.45 -2.21 -8.86
C LEU A 50 -16.72 -1.51 -8.34
N GLU A 51 -17.91 -1.96 -8.76
CA GLU A 51 -19.20 -1.47 -8.26
C GLU A 51 -19.60 -2.12 -6.92
N LYS A 52 -18.75 -3.02 -6.39
CA LYS A 52 -19.00 -3.64 -5.09
C LYS A 52 -18.95 -2.59 -3.98
N PRO A 53 -19.82 -2.68 -2.97
CA PRO A 53 -19.98 -1.63 -1.94
C PRO A 53 -18.76 -1.45 -1.03
N TYR A 54 -17.80 -2.38 -1.06
CA TYR A 54 -16.54 -2.27 -0.32
C TYR A 54 -15.41 -1.61 -1.13
N PHE A 55 -15.66 -1.25 -2.39
CA PHE A 55 -14.78 -0.39 -3.16
C PHE A 55 -15.38 1.03 -3.18
N HIS A 56 -14.63 1.99 -2.66
CA HIS A 56 -15.02 3.39 -2.61
C HIS A 56 -14.16 4.15 -3.60
N LEU A 57 -14.79 4.80 -4.59
CA LEU A 57 -14.08 5.50 -5.66
C LEU A 57 -14.24 7.03 -5.49
N TYR A 58 -13.11 7.74 -5.56
CA TYR A 58 -13.00 9.19 -5.54
C TYR A 58 -12.32 9.60 -6.85
N GLY A 59 -13.13 9.92 -7.87
CA GLY A 59 -12.67 10.02 -9.26
C GLY A 59 -12.20 8.66 -9.78
N GLU A 60 -10.95 8.59 -10.25
CA GLU A 60 -10.34 7.33 -10.74
C GLU A 60 -9.57 6.58 -9.64
N PHE A 61 -9.51 7.13 -8.43
CA PHE A 61 -8.79 6.56 -7.29
C PHE A 61 -9.74 5.82 -6.35
N GLY A 62 -9.28 4.73 -5.77
CA GLY A 62 -10.10 3.77 -5.06
C GLY A 62 -9.52 3.40 -3.70
N PHE A 63 -10.41 3.10 -2.76
CA PHE A 63 -10.10 2.62 -1.43
C PHE A 63 -10.95 1.38 -1.14
N SER A 64 -10.32 0.28 -0.73
CA SER A 64 -11.01 -0.97 -0.40
C SER A 64 -11.20 -1.10 1.11
N THR A 65 -12.43 -1.38 1.53
CA THR A 65 -12.75 -1.75 2.92
C THR A 65 -12.77 -3.26 3.14
N ASN A 66 -12.61 -4.05 2.06
CA ASN A 66 -12.48 -5.51 2.12
C ASN A 66 -11.11 -5.97 1.60
N ILE A 67 -10.14 -5.98 2.50
CA ILE A 67 -8.74 -6.30 2.21
C ILE A 67 -8.50 -7.75 1.76
N PHE A 68 -9.46 -8.66 1.96
CA PHE A 68 -9.34 -10.06 1.51
C PHE A 68 -9.91 -10.30 0.11
N ASN A 69 -10.57 -9.30 -0.49
CA ASN A 69 -10.95 -9.37 -1.89
C ASN A 69 -9.84 -8.82 -2.78
N ALA A 70 -9.52 -7.54 -2.62
CA ALA A 70 -8.37 -6.87 -3.21
C ALA A 70 -8.20 -5.46 -2.61
N VAL A 71 -7.01 -4.89 -2.72
CA VAL A 71 -6.69 -3.52 -2.29
C VAL A 71 -6.03 -2.72 -3.40
N PHE A 72 -6.19 -1.40 -3.39
CA PHE A 72 -5.42 -0.53 -4.27
C PHE A 72 -4.03 -0.29 -3.68
N ASP A 73 -2.97 -0.17 -4.49
CA ASP A 73 -1.61 0.06 -3.96
C ASP A 73 -1.01 1.41 -4.36
N TYR A 74 -1.38 1.92 -5.54
CA TYR A 74 -0.83 3.13 -6.14
C TYR A 74 0.69 3.19 -6.01
N LEU A 75 1.35 2.04 -6.22
CA LEU A 75 2.80 1.90 -6.16
C LEU A 75 3.43 2.17 -4.78
N THR A 76 2.64 2.26 -3.69
CA THR A 76 3.16 2.55 -2.35
C THR A 76 2.67 1.55 -1.31
N VAL A 77 3.59 1.03 -0.50
CA VAL A 77 3.26 0.19 0.66
C VAL A 77 2.36 0.93 1.67
N PRO A 78 2.56 2.22 1.99
CA PRO A 78 1.68 2.95 2.89
C PRO A 78 0.21 2.99 2.45
N TYR A 79 -0.10 3.03 1.14
CA TYR A 79 -1.50 3.03 0.68
C TYR A 79 -2.23 1.71 0.98
N VAL A 80 -1.53 0.59 0.80
CA VAL A 80 -2.04 -0.72 1.21
C VAL A 80 -2.23 -0.76 2.72
N ALA A 81 -1.24 -0.28 3.48
CA ALA A 81 -1.30 -0.26 4.95
C ALA A 81 -2.48 0.56 5.49
N LEU A 82 -2.88 1.65 4.82
CA LEU A 82 -4.04 2.44 5.20
C LEU A 82 -5.36 1.67 5.08
N GLN A 83 -5.55 0.92 4.00
CA GLN A 83 -6.73 0.04 3.84
C GLN A 83 -6.74 -1.08 4.89
N VAL A 84 -5.58 -1.64 5.21
CA VAL A 84 -5.44 -2.64 6.28
C VAL A 84 -5.78 -2.06 7.65
N ALA A 85 -5.21 -0.91 8.01
CA ALA A 85 -5.46 -0.24 9.27
C ALA A 85 -6.95 0.10 9.44
N TYR A 86 -7.60 0.57 8.38
CA TYR A 86 -9.04 0.79 8.38
C TYR A 86 -9.82 -0.52 8.60
N ALA A 87 -9.53 -1.56 7.82
CA ALA A 87 -10.27 -2.82 7.85
C ALA A 87 -10.17 -3.55 9.19
N ILE A 88 -9.07 -3.37 9.93
CA ILE A 88 -8.91 -3.93 11.28
C ILE A 88 -9.42 -3.01 12.41
N GLY A 89 -10.01 -1.85 12.06
CA GLY A 89 -10.81 -1.03 12.96
C GLY A 89 -10.12 0.17 13.60
N PHE A 90 -8.93 0.58 13.14
CA PHE A 90 -8.29 1.78 13.66
C PHE A 90 -9.08 3.05 13.30
N LYS A 91 -9.24 3.93 14.29
CA LYS A 91 -9.89 5.26 14.14
C LYS A 91 -8.90 6.42 14.19
N GLU A 92 -7.69 6.16 14.64
CA GLU A 92 -6.56 7.08 14.59
C GLU A 92 -5.35 6.33 14.03
N ILE A 93 -4.75 6.87 12.98
CA ILE A 93 -3.64 6.25 12.25
C ILE A 93 -2.48 7.24 12.21
N TYR A 94 -1.30 6.80 12.66
CA TYR A 94 -0.07 7.57 12.65
C TYR A 94 0.92 6.93 11.68
N ILE A 95 1.34 7.68 10.66
CA ILE A 95 2.22 7.18 9.60
C ILE A 95 3.64 7.71 9.83
N ALA A 96 4.59 6.80 10.03
CA ALA A 96 6.01 7.11 10.04
C ALA A 96 6.65 6.71 8.70
N GLY A 97 7.58 7.52 8.18
CA GLY A 97 8.33 7.22 6.96
C GLY A 97 7.58 7.46 5.65
N LEU A 98 6.43 8.16 5.67
CA LEU A 98 5.76 8.63 4.45
C LEU A 98 6.32 10.00 4.05
N ASP A 99 7.51 10.01 3.46
CA ASP A 99 8.22 11.23 3.08
C ASP A 99 7.89 11.68 1.64
N MET A 100 7.95 10.75 0.67
CA MET A 100 7.76 11.03 -0.77
C MET A 100 8.59 12.22 -1.29
N ASN A 101 9.79 12.39 -0.74
CA ASN A 101 10.77 13.39 -1.13
C ASN A 101 12.16 12.73 -1.22
N ASN A 102 13.18 13.49 -1.59
CA ASN A 102 14.60 13.07 -1.53
C ASN A 102 14.92 11.72 -2.21
N PHE A 103 14.27 11.40 -3.34
CA PHE A 103 14.42 10.11 -4.05
C PHE A 103 15.86 9.82 -4.53
N SER A 104 16.71 10.85 -4.62
CA SER A 104 18.14 10.71 -4.94
C SER A 104 19.00 10.27 -3.76
N GLN A 105 18.52 10.34 -2.53
CA GLN A 105 19.23 9.93 -1.32
C GLN A 105 18.81 8.52 -0.84
N PRO A 106 19.65 7.83 -0.04
CA PRO A 106 19.24 6.59 0.62
C PRO A 106 18.05 6.82 1.56
N ARG A 107 17.18 5.82 1.69
CA ARG A 107 16.13 5.79 2.73
C ARG A 107 16.78 5.69 4.11
N PHE A 108 16.03 5.96 5.19
CA PHE A 108 16.57 5.97 6.57
C PHE A 108 17.21 4.65 7.02
N TYR A 109 16.83 3.52 6.40
CA TYR A 109 17.38 2.18 6.64
C TYR A 109 18.40 1.73 5.59
N GLU A 110 18.80 2.62 4.69
CA GLU A 110 19.78 2.39 3.64
C GLU A 110 21.04 3.24 3.89
N SER A 111 22.15 2.82 3.30
CA SER A 111 23.38 3.58 3.14
C SER A 111 23.61 3.88 1.66
N ILE A 112 24.64 4.67 1.36
CA ILE A 112 25.01 4.97 -0.03
C ILE A 112 25.35 3.67 -0.78
N GLU A 113 25.96 2.70 -0.11
CA GLU A 113 26.43 1.45 -0.69
C GLU A 113 25.31 0.45 -1.01
N ASN A 114 24.20 0.50 -0.27
CA ASN A 114 23.09 -0.46 -0.43
C ASN A 114 21.78 0.17 -0.95
N LYS A 115 21.80 1.46 -1.30
CA LYS A 115 20.65 2.19 -1.82
C LYS A 115 19.99 1.42 -2.95
N GLN A 116 18.70 1.12 -2.80
CA GLN A 116 17.93 0.51 -3.86
C GLN A 116 17.39 1.57 -4.83
N PRO A 117 17.35 1.27 -6.15
CA PRO A 117 16.71 2.16 -7.11
C PRO A 117 15.22 2.29 -6.80
N THR A 118 14.65 3.42 -7.22
CA THR A 118 13.22 3.69 -7.12
C THR A 118 12.76 4.47 -8.33
N MET A 119 11.49 4.32 -8.68
CA MET A 119 10.83 5.05 -9.77
C MET A 119 9.68 5.91 -9.24
N LEU A 120 9.52 6.03 -7.92
CA LEU A 120 8.37 6.71 -7.31
C LEU A 120 8.27 8.19 -7.74
N ASP A 121 9.40 8.85 -7.98
CA ASP A 121 9.49 10.22 -8.48
C ASP A 121 8.85 10.41 -9.87
N GLN A 122 8.75 9.34 -10.68
CA GLN A 122 8.12 9.39 -12.00
C GLN A 122 6.59 9.25 -11.95
N TYR A 123 6.05 8.78 -10.82
CA TYR A 123 4.63 8.47 -10.67
C TYR A 123 3.93 9.35 -9.63
N LEU A 124 4.49 10.49 -9.25
CA LEU A 124 3.87 11.42 -8.28
C LEU A 124 2.46 11.87 -8.71
N HIS A 125 2.24 12.01 -10.03
CA HIS A 125 0.94 12.34 -10.61
C HIS A 125 -0.14 11.28 -10.35
N LEU A 126 0.25 10.04 -10.06
CA LEU A 126 -0.64 8.95 -9.65
C LEU A 126 -0.70 8.87 -8.11
N ILE A 127 0.44 8.98 -7.44
CA ILE A 127 0.56 8.73 -6.01
C ILE A 127 -0.11 9.82 -5.17
N PHE A 128 0.08 11.10 -5.50
CA PHE A 128 -0.45 12.19 -4.68
C PHE A 128 -1.98 12.23 -4.69
N PRO A 129 -2.65 12.20 -5.87
CA PRO A 129 -4.11 12.20 -5.88
C PRO A 129 -4.72 10.93 -5.27
N ALA A 130 -4.00 9.80 -5.29
CA ALA A 130 -4.43 8.62 -4.56
C ALA A 130 -4.51 8.88 -3.05
N PHE A 131 -3.49 9.51 -2.46
CA PHE A 131 -3.51 9.89 -1.04
C PHE A 131 -4.58 10.94 -0.73
N ASP A 132 -4.88 11.85 -1.66
CA ASP A 132 -6.01 12.78 -1.53
C ASP A 132 -7.35 12.01 -1.46
N ALA A 133 -7.55 11.03 -2.34
CA ALA A 133 -8.72 10.15 -2.30
C ALA A 133 -8.84 9.36 -0.98
N ALA A 134 -7.72 8.87 -0.44
CA ALA A 134 -7.72 8.21 0.87
C ALA A 134 -8.09 9.20 2.00
N ALA A 135 -7.62 10.45 1.92
CA ALA A 135 -7.98 11.47 2.91
C ALA A 135 -9.49 11.79 2.85
N GLU A 136 -10.07 11.93 1.67
CA GLU A 136 -11.53 12.08 1.49
C GLU A 136 -12.29 10.92 2.12
N PHE A 137 -11.88 9.68 1.83
CA PHE A 137 -12.44 8.48 2.45
C PHE A 137 -12.41 8.54 3.98
N PHE A 138 -11.26 8.88 4.56
CA PHE A 138 -11.12 8.92 6.01
C PHE A 138 -11.94 10.03 6.67
N ILE A 139 -12.10 11.18 6.01
CA ILE A 139 -12.98 12.26 6.49
C ILE A 139 -14.43 11.78 6.56
N GLU A 140 -14.94 11.14 5.50
CA GLU A 140 -16.31 10.60 5.45
C GLU A 140 -16.57 9.54 6.52
N HIS A 141 -15.54 8.74 6.84
CA HIS A 141 -15.63 7.63 7.79
C HIS A 141 -15.16 7.97 9.21
N GLN A 142 -14.91 9.26 9.48
CA GLN A 142 -14.51 9.80 10.77
C GLN A 142 -13.25 9.11 11.34
N VAL A 143 -12.25 8.89 10.49
CA VAL A 143 -10.94 8.34 10.86
C VAL A 143 -9.91 9.46 10.76
N GLN A 144 -9.11 9.62 11.81
CA GLN A 144 -8.05 10.62 11.84
C GLN A 144 -6.75 10.00 11.36
N VAL A 145 -6.09 10.63 10.38
CA VAL A 145 -4.80 10.18 9.87
C VAL A 145 -3.77 11.29 10.01
N TYR A 146 -2.62 10.94 10.58
CA TYR A 146 -1.54 11.84 10.88
C TYR A 146 -0.25 11.37 10.21
N ASN A 147 0.44 12.28 9.53
CA ASN A 147 1.78 12.01 9.01
C ASN A 147 2.82 12.55 10.01
N LEU A 148 3.70 11.67 10.49
CA LEU A 148 4.77 12.04 11.44
C LEU A 148 5.98 12.65 10.74
N SER A 149 6.02 12.67 9.40
CA SER A 149 7.06 13.36 8.64
C SER A 149 6.66 14.83 8.39
N PRO A 150 7.30 15.81 9.08
CA PRO A 150 6.97 17.22 8.92
C PRO A 150 7.36 17.77 7.54
N THR A 151 8.32 17.12 6.88
CA THR A 151 8.84 17.51 5.55
C THR A 151 8.26 16.66 4.42
N SER A 152 7.27 15.81 4.70
CA SER A 152 6.63 14.98 3.68
C SER A 152 6.09 15.82 2.53
N ALA A 153 6.20 15.30 1.30
CA ALA A 153 5.53 15.85 0.14
C ALA A 153 4.05 15.44 0.06
N ILE A 154 3.59 14.49 0.88
CA ILE A 154 2.17 14.16 1.01
C ILE A 154 1.51 15.15 1.96
N GLU A 155 0.62 15.99 1.42
CA GLU A 155 -0.12 17.01 2.15
C GLU A 155 -1.54 16.56 2.57
N SER A 156 -2.00 15.41 2.06
CA SER A 156 -3.37 14.91 2.26
C SER A 156 -3.71 14.60 3.72
N PHE A 157 -2.70 14.41 4.57
CA PHE A 157 -2.86 14.11 5.99
C PHE A 157 -2.24 15.18 6.87
N LYS A 158 -2.86 15.44 8.02
CA LYS A 158 -2.34 16.41 8.99
C LYS A 158 -0.94 15.99 9.46
N LYS A 159 0.04 16.87 9.26
CA LYS A 159 1.39 16.67 9.76
C LYS A 159 1.46 17.01 11.24
N ILE A 160 2.04 16.12 12.04
CA ILE A 160 2.31 16.37 13.45
C ILE A 160 3.76 16.03 13.76
N ASN A 161 4.37 16.84 14.61
CA ASN A 161 5.68 16.55 15.17
C ASN A 161 5.45 16.03 16.60
N THR A 162 5.43 14.71 16.77
CA THR A 162 5.55 14.12 18.11
C THR A 162 7.02 14.20 18.50
N ILE A 163 7.33 15.20 19.32
CA ILE A 163 8.63 15.41 19.98
C ILE A 163 8.97 14.20 20.84
#